data_AF-A0AAD7MRU7-F1
#
_entry.id   AF-A0AAD7MRU7-F1
#
_cell.length_a   1.000
_cell.length_b   1.000
_cell.length_c   1.000
_cell.angle_alpha   90.00
_cell.angle_beta   90.00
_cell.angle_gamma   90.00
#
_symmetry.space_group_name_H-M   'P 1'
#
loop_
_entity.id
_entity.type
_entity.pdbx_description
1 polymer ?
#
loop_
_entity_poly.entity_id
_entity_poly.type
_entity_poly.pdbx_seq_one_letter_code
_entity_poly.pdbx_strand_id
1 'polypeptide(L)'
;MFSYYPRPQSYYTPSPAYYQSSPYARAVAQQQQQQQRARALAQEMERQRAARSRYFPDGYDYEPETDEDDYYVNPRQRALIEAQRRQEALEQRKRDAARVFQERAMKQQQARAETTPPPRSPSRRSPSPSTTQPSASPLPQPSPSAPSSELLNEAATKIQTQYRIHRSLRNISELASKFETLKASFVHPTTIDYQGSDGSIISVPVPEAPSALPAESAKLAFTPTNVPLHTYMEFLSRLLVSLDAVESRGDRGVREQRRNVVRAIEGEAARVEAFWRGVWSAHEEKQHADAEGEEVSAMVVDEERLTPELAAPESDSDVEPELPTPFSTPMQSPRLPESESGEEDGVIVDVVPQDEKISGEDFVIV
;
A
#
# COMPACT_ATOMS: atom_id res chain seq x y z
N MET A 1 -17.34 -67.63 -74.88
CA MET A 1 -17.34 -66.37 -74.10
C MET A 1 -18.01 -66.64 -72.77
N PHE A 2 -17.24 -66.84 -71.70
CA PHE A 2 -17.76 -67.02 -70.34
C PHE A 2 -17.74 -65.67 -69.62
N SER A 3 -18.92 -65.09 -69.40
CA SER A 3 -19.06 -63.85 -68.64
C SER A 3 -18.83 -64.11 -67.15
N TYR A 4 -17.73 -63.57 -66.65
CA TYR A 4 -17.36 -63.61 -65.24
C TYR A 4 -18.15 -62.53 -64.50
N TYR A 5 -19.20 -62.92 -63.78
CA TYR A 5 -19.89 -62.02 -62.85
C TYR A 5 -19.17 -62.05 -61.49
N PRO A 6 -18.59 -60.92 -61.04
CA PRO A 6 -17.98 -60.86 -59.71
C PRO A 6 -19.05 -60.99 -58.64
N ARG A 7 -18.87 -61.93 -57.72
CA ARG A 7 -19.74 -62.06 -56.54
C ARG A 7 -19.65 -60.78 -55.69
N PRO A 8 -20.78 -60.21 -55.24
CA PRO A 8 -20.76 -59.09 -54.32
C PRO A 8 -20.13 -59.53 -53.01
N GLN A 9 -19.02 -58.90 -52.62
CA GLN A 9 -18.44 -59.08 -51.31
C GLN A 9 -19.44 -58.55 -50.28
N SER A 10 -19.82 -59.42 -49.34
CA SER A 10 -20.61 -59.08 -48.18
C SER A 10 -19.82 -58.09 -47.33
N TYR A 11 -20.14 -56.80 -47.45
CA TYR A 11 -19.63 -55.78 -46.54
C TYR A 11 -20.12 -56.13 -45.14
N TYR A 12 -19.18 -56.62 -44.33
CA TYR A 12 -19.37 -56.83 -42.91
C TYR A 12 -19.62 -55.45 -42.29
N THR A 13 -20.87 -55.05 -42.12
CA THR A 13 -21.26 -53.91 -41.31
C THR A 13 -21.20 -54.36 -39.86
N PRO A 14 -20.16 -53.97 -39.08
CA PRO A 14 -20.11 -54.34 -37.67
C PRO A 14 -21.34 -53.76 -36.99
N SER A 15 -22.17 -54.65 -36.44
CA SER A 15 -23.37 -54.26 -35.72
C SER A 15 -22.98 -53.32 -34.56
N PRO A 16 -23.56 -52.10 -34.47
CA PRO A 16 -23.15 -51.07 -33.50
C PRO A 16 -23.41 -51.45 -32.04
N ALA A 17 -24.06 -52.60 -31.79
CA ALA A 17 -24.41 -53.07 -30.45
C ALA A 17 -23.18 -53.48 -29.61
N TYR A 18 -22.03 -53.80 -30.20
CA TYR A 18 -20.87 -54.30 -29.45
C TYR A 18 -19.95 -53.22 -28.85
N TYR A 19 -20.05 -51.96 -29.28
CA TYR A 19 -19.19 -50.87 -28.76
C TYR A 19 -19.72 -50.22 -27.47
N GLN A 20 -20.96 -50.50 -27.07
CA GLN A 20 -21.55 -49.92 -25.86
C GLN A 20 -21.05 -50.54 -24.55
N SER A 21 -20.36 -51.68 -24.59
CA SER A 21 -19.87 -52.39 -23.40
C SER A 21 -18.35 -52.25 -23.18
N SER A 22 -17.66 -51.38 -23.93
CA SER A 22 -16.25 -51.12 -23.64
C SER A 22 -16.13 -50.27 -22.37
N PRO A 23 -15.36 -50.69 -21.34
CA PRO A 23 -15.12 -49.89 -20.15
C PRO A 23 -14.52 -48.51 -20.48
N TYR A 24 -13.83 -48.40 -21.62
CA TYR A 24 -13.29 -47.15 -22.13
C TYR A 24 -14.39 -46.18 -22.60
N ALA A 25 -15.43 -46.68 -23.28
CA ALA A 25 -16.56 -45.84 -23.71
C ALA A 25 -17.32 -45.27 -22.49
N ARG A 26 -17.42 -46.05 -21.40
CA ARG A 26 -18.02 -45.61 -20.13
C ARG A 26 -17.17 -44.53 -19.45
N ALA A 27 -15.84 -44.66 -19.44
CA ALA A 27 -14.94 -43.65 -18.88
C ALA A 27 -15.01 -42.32 -19.65
N VAL A 28 -15.03 -42.36 -20.99
CA VAL A 28 -15.17 -41.16 -21.83
C VAL A 28 -16.53 -40.50 -21.65
N ALA A 29 -17.61 -41.27 -21.59
CA ALA A 29 -18.95 -40.75 -21.31
C ALA A 29 -19.02 -40.10 -19.91
N GLN A 30 -18.40 -40.71 -18.90
CA GLN A 30 -18.35 -40.19 -17.54
C GLN A 30 -17.51 -38.90 -17.47
N GLN A 31 -16.40 -38.81 -18.20
CA GLN A 31 -15.59 -37.61 -18.32
C GLN A 31 -16.34 -36.47 -19.00
N GLN A 32 -17.07 -36.75 -20.10
CA GLN A 32 -17.93 -35.76 -20.76
C GLN A 32 -19.02 -35.25 -19.80
N GLN A 33 -19.64 -36.15 -19.04
CA GLN A 33 -20.66 -35.78 -18.05
C GLN A 33 -20.09 -34.88 -16.95
N GLN A 34 -18.86 -35.15 -16.48
CA GLN A 34 -18.17 -34.28 -15.52
C GLN A 34 -17.87 -32.90 -16.10
N GLN A 35 -17.40 -32.82 -17.35
CA GLN A 35 -17.16 -31.54 -18.02
C GLN A 35 -18.44 -30.73 -18.20
N GLN A 36 -19.56 -31.39 -18.54
CA GLN A 36 -20.85 -30.73 -18.65
C GLN A 36 -21.32 -30.18 -17.30
N ARG A 37 -21.18 -30.95 -16.20
CA ARG A 37 -21.48 -30.46 -14.85
C ARG A 37 -20.60 -29.28 -14.44
N ALA A 38 -19.31 -29.34 -14.72
CA ALA A 38 -18.38 -28.24 -14.42
C ALA A 38 -18.74 -26.96 -15.19
N ARG A 39 -19.10 -27.08 -16.48
CA ARG A 39 -19.58 -25.94 -17.27
C ARG A 39 -20.89 -25.36 -16.74
N ALA A 40 -21.82 -26.21 -16.32
CA ALA A 40 -23.09 -25.76 -15.73
C ALA A 40 -22.86 -24.96 -14.44
N LEU A 41 -22.01 -25.46 -13.54
CA LEU A 41 -21.64 -24.76 -12.30
C LEU A 41 -20.91 -23.44 -12.58
N ALA A 42 -20.01 -23.42 -13.57
CA ALA A 42 -19.31 -22.19 -13.97
C ALA A 42 -20.29 -21.14 -14.51
N GLN A 43 -21.26 -21.55 -15.35
CA GLN A 43 -22.31 -20.65 -15.85
C GLN A 43 -23.22 -20.14 -14.72
N GLU A 44 -23.50 -20.98 -13.72
CA GLU A 44 -24.29 -20.57 -12.55
C GLU A 44 -23.54 -19.55 -11.69
N MET A 45 -22.26 -19.78 -11.42
CA MET A 45 -21.37 -18.82 -10.75
C MET A 45 -21.28 -17.50 -11.52
N GLU A 46 -21.13 -17.55 -12.84
CA GLU A 46 -21.09 -16.36 -13.69
C GLU A 46 -22.42 -15.61 -13.68
N ARG A 47 -23.56 -16.32 -13.70
CA ARG A 47 -24.88 -15.72 -13.51
C ARG A 47 -25.02 -15.06 -12.15
N GLN A 48 -24.53 -15.69 -11.07
CA GLN A 48 -24.53 -15.07 -9.75
C GLN A 48 -23.67 -13.81 -9.71
N ARG A 49 -22.48 -13.83 -10.33
CA ARG A 49 -21.61 -12.65 -10.43
C ARG A 49 -22.27 -11.52 -11.23
N ALA A 50 -22.89 -11.84 -12.37
CA ALA A 50 -23.59 -10.88 -13.21
C ALA A 50 -24.87 -10.34 -12.56
N ALA A 51 -25.59 -11.16 -11.79
CA ALA A 51 -26.73 -10.70 -11.00
C ALA A 51 -26.25 -9.76 -9.87
N ARG A 52 -25.17 -10.12 -9.17
CA ARG A 52 -24.59 -9.31 -8.10
C ARG A 52 -24.08 -7.97 -8.63
N SER A 53 -23.50 -7.92 -9.82
CA SER A 53 -23.08 -6.67 -10.46
C SER A 53 -24.23 -5.79 -10.95
N ARG A 54 -25.45 -6.32 -11.13
CA ARG A 54 -26.64 -5.52 -11.48
C ARG A 54 -27.28 -4.83 -10.27
N TYR A 55 -27.10 -5.35 -9.06
CA TYR A 55 -27.66 -4.77 -7.83
C TYR A 55 -26.70 -3.84 -7.07
N PHE A 56 -25.42 -3.78 -7.48
CA PHE A 56 -24.45 -2.78 -7.02
C PHE A 56 -23.85 -2.02 -8.24
N PRO A 57 -24.63 -1.16 -8.92
CA PRO A 57 -24.17 -0.40 -10.08
C PRO A 57 -23.32 0.84 -9.74
N ASP A 58 -23.35 1.34 -8.50
CA ASP A 58 -22.42 2.38 -8.05
C ASP A 58 -21.24 1.75 -7.31
N GLY A 59 -20.16 1.61 -8.07
CA GLY A 59 -18.84 1.32 -7.55
C GLY A 59 -18.37 2.45 -6.65
N TYR A 60 -18.69 2.36 -5.37
CA TYR A 60 -17.66 2.66 -4.39
C TYR A 60 -16.58 1.61 -4.61
N ASP A 61 -15.59 2.01 -5.39
CA ASP A 61 -14.26 1.41 -5.43
C ASP A 61 -13.68 1.64 -4.02
N TYR A 62 -14.21 0.88 -3.05
CA TYR A 62 -13.49 0.55 -1.84
C TYR A 62 -12.32 -0.27 -2.37
N GLU A 63 -11.24 0.43 -2.76
CA GLU A 63 -9.92 -0.15 -2.61
C GLU A 63 -9.94 -0.71 -1.18
N PRO A 64 -9.85 -2.04 -0.99
CA PRO A 64 -9.80 -2.57 0.34
C PRO A 64 -8.55 -1.95 0.97
N GLU A 65 -8.75 -0.93 1.80
CA GLU A 65 -7.72 -0.38 2.65
C GLU A 65 -7.22 -1.58 3.43
N THR A 66 -6.05 -1.99 2.95
CA THR A 66 -5.31 -3.12 3.43
C THR A 66 -4.81 -2.62 4.78
N ASP A 67 -5.48 -3.03 5.86
CA ASP A 67 -4.82 -3.64 7.03
C ASP A 67 -5.59 -3.53 8.37
N GLU A 68 -6.87 -3.12 8.44
CA GLU A 68 -7.51 -2.94 9.77
C GLU A 68 -8.85 -3.65 10.03
N ASP A 69 -9.58 -4.10 9.00
CA ASP A 69 -10.85 -4.84 9.18
C ASP A 69 -10.74 -6.38 9.03
N ASP A 70 -9.54 -6.95 9.15
CA ASP A 70 -9.36 -8.42 9.23
C ASP A 70 -9.71 -8.97 10.63
N TYR A 71 -10.31 -8.14 11.50
CA TYR A 71 -10.49 -8.42 12.93
C TYR A 71 -11.63 -9.38 13.27
N TYR A 72 -12.46 -9.84 12.31
CA TYR A 72 -13.56 -10.77 12.62
C TYR A 72 -13.82 -11.89 11.58
N VAL A 73 -12.81 -12.33 10.83
CA VAL A 73 -12.93 -13.56 10.04
C VAL A 73 -12.68 -14.77 10.94
N ASN A 74 -13.74 -15.51 11.24
CA ASN A 74 -13.71 -16.74 12.06
C ASN A 74 -12.57 -17.67 11.59
N PRO A 75 -11.67 -18.19 12.46
CA PRO A 75 -10.45 -18.92 12.05
C PRO A 75 -10.69 -20.06 11.05
N ARG A 76 -11.85 -20.71 11.15
CA ARG A 76 -12.26 -21.78 10.22
C ARG A 76 -12.53 -21.27 8.80
N GLN A 77 -13.09 -20.07 8.66
CA GLN A 77 -13.33 -19.42 7.37
C GLN A 77 -12.02 -18.96 6.74
N ARG A 78 -11.07 -18.47 7.56
CA ARG A 78 -9.71 -18.11 7.12
C ARG A 78 -8.96 -19.31 6.53
N ALA A 79 -9.00 -20.46 7.20
CA ALA A 79 -8.41 -21.71 6.71
C ALA A 79 -9.04 -22.19 5.38
N LEU A 80 -10.33 -21.97 5.17
CA LEU A 80 -11.02 -22.35 3.94
C LEU A 80 -10.64 -21.44 2.76
N ILE A 81 -10.56 -20.13 3.00
CA ILE A 81 -10.07 -19.15 2.01
C ILE A 81 -8.62 -19.44 1.64
N GLU A 82 -7.77 -19.74 2.62
CA GLU A 82 -6.37 -20.07 2.39
C GLU A 82 -6.21 -21.40 1.62
N ALA A 83 -7.00 -22.42 1.97
CA ALA A 83 -7.03 -23.68 1.24
C ALA A 83 -7.47 -23.48 -0.22
N GLN A 84 -8.48 -22.64 -0.46
CA GLN A 84 -8.93 -22.30 -1.80
C GLN A 84 -7.86 -21.54 -2.60
N ARG A 85 -7.23 -20.51 -2.00
CA ARG A 85 -6.14 -19.76 -2.63
C ARG A 85 -4.93 -20.65 -2.95
N ARG A 86 -4.64 -21.64 -2.09
CA ARG A 86 -3.59 -22.66 -2.33
C ARG A 86 -3.94 -23.59 -3.49
N GLN A 87 -5.20 -23.97 -3.63
CA GLN A 87 -5.67 -24.82 -4.71
C GLN A 87 -5.60 -24.10 -6.07
N GLU A 88 -6.02 -22.84 -6.11
CA GLU A 88 -5.90 -21.97 -7.29
C GLU A 88 -4.44 -21.76 -7.69
N ALA A 89 -3.55 -21.49 -6.73
CA ALA A 89 -2.12 -21.34 -6.99
C ALA A 89 -1.49 -22.61 -7.60
N LEU A 90 -1.92 -23.81 -7.13
CA LEU A 90 -1.48 -25.08 -7.71
C LEU A 90 -2.01 -25.28 -9.14
N GLU A 91 -3.25 -24.88 -9.42
CA GLU A 91 -3.80 -24.95 -10.77
C GLU A 91 -3.11 -23.97 -11.72
N GLN A 92 -2.83 -22.76 -11.26
CA GLN A 92 -2.11 -21.74 -12.03
C GLN A 92 -0.69 -22.22 -12.35
N ARG A 93 0.01 -22.78 -11.37
CA ARG A 93 1.33 -23.41 -11.58
C ARG A 93 1.27 -24.55 -12.60
N LYS A 94 0.20 -25.36 -12.61
CA LYS A 94 0.00 -26.41 -13.62
C LYS A 94 -0.25 -25.82 -15.01
N ARG A 95 -1.04 -24.75 -15.13
CA ARG A 95 -1.27 -24.05 -16.42
C ARG A 95 0.02 -23.45 -16.96
N ASP A 96 0.81 -22.80 -16.11
CA ASP A 96 2.08 -22.21 -16.51
C ASP A 96 3.08 -23.30 -16.92
N ALA A 97 3.16 -24.40 -16.16
CA ALA A 97 3.98 -25.56 -16.55
C ALA A 97 3.54 -26.16 -17.89
N ALA A 98 2.23 -26.25 -18.16
CA ALA A 98 1.71 -26.71 -19.44
C ALA A 98 2.04 -25.75 -20.58
N ARG A 99 1.98 -24.43 -20.34
CA ARG A 99 2.35 -23.40 -21.32
C ARG A 99 3.82 -23.49 -21.68
N VAL A 100 4.70 -23.60 -20.68
CA VAL A 100 6.15 -23.77 -20.88
C VAL A 100 6.44 -25.06 -21.65
N PHE A 101 5.73 -26.15 -21.34
CA PHE A 101 5.87 -27.41 -22.07
C PHE A 101 5.46 -27.28 -23.55
N GLN A 102 4.33 -26.63 -23.84
CA GLN A 102 3.89 -26.37 -25.21
C GLN A 102 4.88 -25.48 -25.97
N GLU A 103 5.37 -24.41 -25.34
CA GLU A 103 6.33 -23.51 -25.96
C GLU A 103 7.64 -24.24 -26.32
N ARG A 104 8.12 -25.10 -25.42
CA ARG A 104 9.30 -25.94 -25.66
C ARG A 104 9.08 -26.94 -26.80
N ALA A 105 7.89 -27.52 -26.90
CA ALA A 105 7.53 -28.43 -27.98
C ALA A 105 7.50 -27.72 -29.35
N MET A 106 6.94 -26.49 -29.42
CA MET A 106 6.97 -25.68 -30.65
C MET A 106 8.39 -25.31 -31.05
N LYS A 107 9.23 -24.86 -30.11
CA LYS A 107 10.64 -24.54 -30.38
C LYS A 107 11.41 -25.73 -30.92
N GLN A 108 11.17 -26.94 -30.40
CA GLN A 108 11.78 -28.16 -30.96
C GLN A 108 11.32 -28.47 -32.39
N GLN A 109 10.05 -28.22 -32.73
CA GLN A 109 9.56 -28.40 -34.10
C GLN A 109 10.20 -27.40 -35.08
N GLN A 110 10.34 -26.13 -34.67
CA GLN A 110 11.02 -25.10 -35.47
C GLN A 110 12.49 -25.43 -35.71
N ALA A 111 13.22 -25.79 -34.65
CA ALA A 111 14.63 -26.20 -34.77
C ALA A 111 14.81 -27.41 -35.69
N ARG A 112 13.85 -28.33 -35.71
CA ARG A 112 13.89 -29.50 -36.61
C ARG A 112 13.64 -29.13 -38.07
N ALA A 113 12.80 -28.13 -38.35
CA ALA A 113 12.53 -27.65 -39.71
C ALA A 113 13.75 -26.94 -40.34
N GLU A 114 14.53 -26.21 -39.53
CA GLU A 114 15.73 -25.49 -40.00
C GLU A 114 16.94 -26.40 -40.30
N THR A 115 16.97 -27.63 -39.77
CA THR A 115 18.08 -28.57 -40.03
C THR A 115 18.01 -29.29 -41.38
N THR A 116 17.18 -28.84 -42.32
CA THR A 116 17.20 -29.36 -43.69
C THR A 116 18.42 -28.76 -44.42
N PRO A 117 19.51 -29.52 -44.64
CA PRO A 117 20.74 -28.94 -45.19
C PRO A 117 20.48 -28.45 -46.62
N PRO A 118 20.93 -27.24 -46.99
CA PRO A 118 20.85 -26.79 -48.38
C PRO A 118 21.68 -27.73 -49.29
N PRO A 119 21.25 -27.96 -50.53
CA PRO A 119 21.96 -28.83 -51.47
C PRO A 119 23.38 -28.30 -51.71
N ARG A 120 24.36 -29.16 -51.41
CA ARG A 120 25.80 -28.88 -51.55
C ARG A 120 26.15 -28.55 -53.00
N SER A 121 26.62 -27.33 -53.24
CA SER A 121 27.33 -26.98 -54.46
C SER A 121 28.81 -27.43 -54.36
N PRO A 122 29.36 -28.13 -55.36
CA PRO A 122 30.78 -28.49 -55.38
C PRO A 122 31.59 -27.34 -55.97
N SER A 123 32.52 -26.74 -55.22
CA SER A 123 33.50 -25.83 -55.83
C SER A 123 34.90 -25.96 -55.24
N ARG A 124 35.74 -26.56 -56.10
CA ARG A 124 37.16 -26.31 -56.42
C ARG A 124 38.15 -25.93 -55.32
N ARG A 125 39.08 -26.88 -55.15
CA ARG A 125 40.44 -26.76 -54.65
C ARG A 125 41.22 -25.67 -55.40
N SER A 126 42.06 -24.94 -54.67
CA SER A 126 43.25 -24.26 -55.19
C SER A 126 44.36 -24.39 -54.14
N PRO A 127 45.58 -24.80 -54.51
CA PRO A 127 46.71 -24.95 -53.59
C PRO A 127 47.72 -23.79 -53.69
N SER A 128 48.56 -23.70 -52.65
CA SER A 128 49.94 -23.14 -52.59
C SER A 128 50.10 -21.74 -51.95
N PRO A 129 51.31 -21.36 -51.49
CA PRO A 129 52.11 -22.03 -50.45
C PRO A 129 52.70 -21.04 -49.40
N SER A 130 53.28 -21.64 -48.36
CA SER A 130 53.90 -21.07 -47.16
C SER A 130 54.94 -19.97 -47.35
N THR A 131 54.98 -18.99 -46.44
CA THR A 131 56.23 -18.38 -45.94
C THR A 131 56.05 -17.92 -44.48
N THR A 132 57.05 -18.29 -43.71
CA THR A 132 57.30 -18.28 -42.27
C THR A 132 57.40 -16.90 -41.61
N GLN A 133 56.79 -16.74 -40.44
CA GLN A 133 57.38 -16.03 -39.27
C GLN A 133 56.63 -16.42 -37.98
N PRO A 134 57.28 -17.00 -36.96
CA PRO A 134 56.67 -17.25 -35.66
C PRO A 134 56.79 -16.01 -34.78
N SER A 135 55.90 -15.03 -35.00
CA SER A 135 55.56 -14.08 -33.95
C SER A 135 54.40 -14.69 -33.18
N ALA A 136 54.59 -14.93 -31.88
CA ALA A 136 53.54 -15.39 -30.98
C ALA A 136 52.49 -14.27 -30.83
N SER A 137 51.67 -14.09 -31.87
CA SER A 137 50.48 -13.25 -31.78
C SER A 137 49.57 -13.89 -30.74
N PRO A 138 49.19 -13.18 -29.67
CA PRO A 138 48.23 -13.69 -28.71
C PRO A 138 46.99 -14.12 -29.49
N LEU A 139 46.47 -15.32 -29.17
CA LEU A 139 45.26 -15.84 -29.80
C LEU A 139 44.21 -14.73 -29.86
N PRO A 140 43.54 -14.49 -31.00
CA PRO A 140 42.51 -13.48 -31.10
C PRO A 140 41.47 -13.78 -30.02
N GLN A 141 41.47 -12.95 -28.98
CA GLN A 141 40.46 -13.03 -27.94
C GLN A 141 39.11 -12.87 -28.64
N PRO A 142 38.14 -13.77 -28.38
CA PRO A 142 36.83 -13.67 -29.00
C PRO A 142 36.24 -12.31 -28.63
N SER A 143 35.99 -11.48 -29.63
CA SER A 143 35.33 -10.19 -29.44
C SER A 143 33.98 -10.44 -28.76
N PRO A 144 33.67 -9.74 -27.65
CA PRO A 144 32.40 -9.93 -26.96
C PRO A 144 31.26 -9.70 -27.95
N SER A 145 30.36 -10.67 -28.09
CA SER A 145 29.18 -10.55 -28.93
C SER A 145 28.36 -9.35 -28.43
N ALA A 146 27.95 -8.47 -29.35
CA ALA A 146 27.07 -7.37 -29.01
C ALA A 146 25.81 -7.92 -28.31
N PRO A 147 25.33 -7.26 -27.24
CA PRO A 147 24.12 -7.67 -26.55
C PRO A 147 22.93 -7.66 -27.51
N SER A 148 22.00 -8.59 -27.33
CA SER A 148 20.77 -8.61 -28.13
C SER A 148 19.93 -7.36 -27.87
N SER A 149 19.16 -6.93 -28.88
CA SER A 149 18.28 -5.75 -28.77
C SER A 149 17.26 -5.86 -27.64
N GLU A 150 16.80 -7.08 -27.34
CA GLU A 150 15.88 -7.34 -26.23
C GLU A 150 16.52 -7.03 -24.87
N LEU A 151 17.76 -7.46 -24.64
CA LEU A 151 18.50 -7.15 -23.42
C LEU A 151 18.75 -5.66 -23.24
N LEU A 152 19.02 -4.94 -24.34
CA LEU A 152 19.19 -3.49 -24.32
C LEU A 152 17.89 -2.77 -23.93
N ASN A 153 16.74 -3.21 -24.47
CA ASN A 153 15.44 -2.64 -24.15
C ASN A 153 15.04 -2.91 -22.69
N GLU A 154 15.30 -4.13 -22.20
CA GLU A 154 15.07 -4.47 -20.80
C GLU A 154 15.93 -3.62 -19.86
N ALA A 155 17.23 -3.49 -20.17
CA ALA A 155 18.16 -2.66 -19.41
C ALA A 155 17.73 -1.19 -19.42
N ALA A 156 17.35 -0.64 -20.58
CA ALA A 156 16.85 0.73 -20.70
C ALA A 156 15.61 0.96 -19.83
N THR A 157 14.68 0.01 -19.82
CA THR A 157 13.47 0.09 -18.99
C THR A 157 13.83 0.12 -17.50
N LYS A 158 14.74 -0.76 -17.05
CA LYS A 158 15.22 -0.79 -15.66
C LYS A 158 15.91 0.51 -15.24
N ILE A 159 16.76 1.06 -16.10
CA ILE A 159 17.44 2.33 -15.82
C ILE A 159 16.44 3.47 -15.71
N GLN A 160 15.46 3.54 -16.62
CA GLN A 160 14.42 4.56 -16.58
C GLN A 160 13.52 4.45 -15.35
N THR A 161 13.13 3.24 -14.94
CA THR A 161 12.33 3.05 -13.73
C THR A 161 13.10 3.47 -12.49
N GLN A 162 14.36 3.06 -12.36
CA GLN A 162 15.23 3.46 -11.24
C GLN A 162 15.45 4.97 -11.18
N TYR A 163 15.71 5.62 -12.30
CA TYR A 163 15.85 7.07 -12.36
C TYR A 163 14.57 7.79 -11.88
N ARG A 164 13.39 7.30 -12.30
CA ARG A 164 12.10 7.87 -11.90
C ARG A 164 11.83 7.68 -10.41
N ILE A 165 12.16 6.52 -9.85
CA ILE A 165 12.09 6.24 -8.41
C ILE A 165 13.02 7.20 -7.64
N HIS A 166 14.27 7.34 -8.08
CA HIS A 166 15.21 8.26 -7.44
C HIS A 166 14.71 9.71 -7.48
N ARG A 167 14.12 10.13 -8.60
CA ARG A 167 13.51 11.46 -8.73
C ARG A 167 12.33 11.67 -7.78
N SER A 168 11.45 10.67 -7.61
CA SER A 168 10.32 10.79 -6.68
C SER A 168 10.79 10.87 -5.22
N LEU A 169 11.77 10.05 -4.83
CA LEU A 169 12.38 10.11 -3.50
C LEU A 169 13.03 11.48 -3.23
N ARG A 170 13.77 12.02 -4.20
CA ARG A 170 14.35 13.36 -4.11
C ARG A 170 13.28 14.45 -3.96
N ASN A 171 12.19 14.37 -4.73
CA ASN A 171 11.10 15.34 -4.60
C ASN A 171 10.44 15.26 -3.21
N ILE A 172 10.25 14.06 -2.66
CA ILE A 172 9.70 13.87 -1.31
C ILE A 172 10.64 14.47 -0.26
N SER A 173 11.95 14.24 -0.35
CA SER A 173 12.91 14.80 0.60
C SER A 173 13.00 16.33 0.52
N GLU A 174 12.90 16.91 -0.68
CA GLU A 174 12.81 18.35 -0.88
C GLU A 174 11.53 18.93 -0.24
N LEU A 175 10.38 18.26 -0.38
CA LEU A 175 9.13 18.66 0.26
C LEU A 175 9.20 18.54 1.79
N ALA A 176 9.80 17.47 2.31
CA ALA A 176 10.02 17.30 3.74
C ALA A 176 10.93 18.42 4.31
N SER A 177 12.00 18.78 3.60
CA SER A 177 12.89 19.87 4.02
C SER A 177 12.18 21.23 4.02
N LYS A 178 11.29 21.47 3.04
CA LYS A 178 10.44 22.67 3.01
C LYS A 178 9.49 22.70 4.20
N PHE A 179 8.87 21.57 4.53
CA PHE A 179 8.02 21.44 5.71
C PHE A 179 8.77 21.78 7.00
N GLU A 180 9.95 21.19 7.23
CA GLU A 180 10.75 21.46 8.44
C GLU A 180 11.18 22.94 8.53
N THR A 181 11.56 23.55 7.40
CA THR A 181 11.91 24.98 7.36
C THR A 181 10.71 25.87 7.66
N LEU A 182 9.54 25.54 7.09
CA LEU A 182 8.30 26.26 7.34
C LEU A 182 7.89 26.14 8.82
N LYS A 183 8.01 24.94 9.39
CA LYS A 183 7.73 24.67 10.79
C LYS A 183 8.67 25.42 11.73
N ALA A 184 9.97 25.44 11.44
CA ALA A 184 10.97 26.14 12.23
C ALA A 184 10.81 27.67 12.18
N SER A 185 10.29 28.22 11.08
CA SER A 185 10.08 29.66 10.92
C SER A 185 8.72 30.15 11.43
N PHE A 186 7.79 29.24 11.73
CA PHE A 186 6.46 29.59 12.20
C PHE A 186 6.50 30.06 13.66
N VAL A 187 5.98 31.28 13.89
CA VAL A 187 5.83 31.88 15.22
C VAL A 187 4.35 32.07 15.49
N HIS A 188 3.88 31.56 16.63
CA HIS A 188 2.48 31.70 17.02
C HIS A 188 2.17 33.17 17.34
N PRO A 189 1.03 33.72 16.89
CA PRO A 189 0.63 35.08 17.22
C PRO A 189 0.31 35.19 18.72
N THR A 190 0.53 36.37 19.31
CA THR A 190 0.23 36.66 20.73
C THR A 190 -1.26 36.93 20.97
N THR A 191 -2.00 37.28 19.92
CA THR A 191 -3.43 37.60 19.94
C THR A 191 -4.08 36.98 18.73
N ILE A 192 -5.26 36.38 18.90
CA ILE A 192 -6.01 35.73 17.83
C ILE A 192 -7.39 36.37 17.72
N ASP A 193 -7.77 36.74 16.50
CA ASP A 193 -9.08 37.34 16.22
C ASP A 193 -10.09 36.27 15.80
N TYR A 194 -11.23 36.18 16.48
CA TYR A 194 -12.30 35.24 16.16
C TYR A 194 -13.48 35.96 15.54
N GLN A 195 -14.16 35.29 14.61
CA GLN A 195 -15.40 35.78 14.01
C GLN A 195 -16.57 35.22 14.82
N GLY A 196 -17.29 36.11 15.52
CA GLY A 196 -18.53 35.80 16.22
C GLY A 196 -19.67 35.45 15.27
N SER A 197 -20.75 34.88 15.81
CA SER A 197 -21.95 34.51 15.04
C SER A 197 -22.68 35.73 14.45
N ASP A 198 -22.53 36.89 15.07
CA ASP A 198 -23.00 38.21 14.62
C ASP A 198 -22.06 38.87 13.60
N GLY A 199 -20.93 38.24 13.29
CA GLY A 199 -19.88 38.80 12.44
C GLY A 199 -18.98 39.81 13.16
N SER A 200 -19.16 40.02 14.48
CA SER A 200 -18.22 40.80 15.28
C SER A 200 -16.87 40.10 15.36
N ILE A 201 -15.82 40.88 15.60
CA ILE A 201 -14.46 40.38 15.73
C ILE A 201 -14.09 40.45 17.20
N ILE A 202 -13.76 39.30 17.79
CA ILE A 202 -13.38 39.17 19.19
C ILE A 202 -11.88 38.85 19.24
N SER A 203 -11.08 39.79 19.71
CA SER A 203 -9.63 39.61 19.87
C SER A 203 -9.33 38.97 21.22
N VAL A 204 -8.79 37.76 21.20
CA VAL A 204 -8.46 37.00 22.40
C VAL A 204 -6.93 36.95 22.57
N PRO A 205 -6.38 37.37 23.72
CA PRO A 205 -4.96 37.19 24.02
C PRO A 205 -4.65 35.71 24.25
N VAL A 206 -3.55 35.22 23.68
CA VAL A 206 -3.13 33.83 23.84
C VAL A 206 -2.65 33.61 25.28
N PRO A 207 -3.29 32.72 26.07
CA PRO A 207 -2.80 32.37 27.40
C PRO A 207 -1.49 31.59 27.30
N GLU A 208 -0.65 31.70 28.34
CA GLU A 208 0.65 31.04 28.39
C GLU A 208 0.55 29.50 28.32
N ALA A 209 -0.60 28.94 28.72
CA ALA A 209 -0.96 27.54 28.56
C ALA A 209 -2.38 27.40 27.96
N PRO A 210 -2.52 27.09 26.66
CA PRO A 210 -3.83 26.86 26.06
C PRO A 210 -4.43 25.54 26.56
N SER A 211 -5.71 25.57 26.94
CA SER A 211 -6.46 24.37 27.32
C SER A 211 -6.66 23.47 26.10
N ALA A 212 -6.44 22.16 26.24
CA ALA A 212 -6.48 21.21 25.13
C ALA A 212 -7.89 20.74 24.75
N LEU A 213 -8.94 21.33 25.33
CA LEU A 213 -10.31 20.89 25.11
C LEU A 213 -10.83 21.42 23.75
N PRO A 214 -11.37 20.55 22.88
CA PRO A 214 -11.86 20.95 21.58
C PRO A 214 -13.20 21.72 21.72
N ALA A 215 -13.18 23.04 21.49
CA ALA A 215 -14.41 23.81 21.27
C ALA A 215 -14.89 23.64 19.82
N GLU A 216 -16.19 23.44 19.63
CA GLU A 216 -16.76 23.03 18.34
C GLU A 216 -17.19 24.18 17.41
N SER A 217 -17.11 25.46 17.81
CA SER A 217 -17.80 26.54 17.07
C SER A 217 -17.01 27.81 16.75
N ALA A 218 -15.75 27.95 17.18
CA ALA A 218 -14.99 29.15 16.87
C ALA A 218 -14.51 29.16 15.41
N LYS A 219 -14.79 30.26 14.69
CA LYS A 219 -14.23 30.51 13.35
C LYS A 219 -13.17 31.59 13.43
N LEU A 220 -12.01 31.32 12.83
CA LEU A 220 -10.93 32.29 12.76
C LEU A 220 -11.30 33.46 11.83
N ALA A 221 -11.15 34.70 12.29
CA ALA A 221 -11.43 35.87 11.48
C ALA A 221 -10.34 36.08 10.41
N PHE A 222 -10.72 36.63 9.25
CA PHE A 222 -9.78 37.04 8.20
C PHE A 222 -9.27 38.47 8.46
N THR A 223 -8.49 38.63 9.53
CA THR A 223 -7.85 39.90 9.90
C THR A 223 -6.36 39.89 9.61
N PRO A 224 -5.70 41.06 9.47
CA PRO A 224 -4.24 41.15 9.33
C PRO A 224 -3.47 40.44 10.46
N THR A 225 -4.02 40.45 11.68
CA THR A 225 -3.45 39.78 12.86
C THR A 225 -3.30 38.26 12.65
N ASN A 226 -4.29 37.63 12.01
CA ASN A 226 -4.33 36.19 11.78
C ASN A 226 -3.67 35.75 10.46
N VAL A 227 -3.17 36.68 9.64
CA VAL A 227 -2.54 36.35 8.34
C VAL A 227 -1.41 35.31 8.48
N PRO A 228 -0.49 35.40 9.46
CA PRO A 228 0.55 34.38 9.63
C PRO A 228 -0.01 32.97 9.86
N LEU A 229 -1.13 32.86 10.56
CA LEU A 229 -1.77 31.57 10.85
C LEU A 229 -2.46 31.01 9.60
N HIS A 230 -3.28 31.82 8.93
CA HIS A 230 -3.95 31.42 7.68
C HIS A 230 -2.95 31.03 6.59
N THR A 231 -1.89 31.83 6.41
CA THR A 231 -0.85 31.53 5.43
C THR A 231 -0.12 30.24 5.75
N TYR A 232 0.24 30.00 7.02
CA TYR A 232 0.87 28.76 7.45
C TYR A 232 -0.01 27.53 7.16
N MET A 233 -1.30 27.58 7.55
CA MET A 233 -2.26 26.51 7.25
C MET A 233 -2.41 26.27 5.74
N GLU A 234 -2.50 27.33 4.94
CA GLU A 234 -2.57 27.22 3.48
C GLU A 234 -1.29 26.58 2.90
N PHE A 235 -0.12 26.93 3.42
CA PHE A 235 1.14 26.30 3.00
C PHE A 235 1.18 24.81 3.34
N LEU A 236 0.69 24.38 4.51
CA LEU A 236 0.57 22.96 4.85
C LEU A 236 -0.35 22.23 3.87
N SER A 237 -1.53 22.80 3.54
CA SER A 237 -2.43 22.23 2.53
C SER A 237 -1.78 22.13 1.14
N ARG A 238 -1.02 23.15 0.71
CA ARG A 238 -0.29 23.12 -0.57
C ARG A 238 0.80 22.04 -0.61
N LEU A 239 1.47 21.78 0.52
CA LEU A 239 2.45 20.70 0.63
C LEU A 239 1.80 19.32 0.48
N LEU A 240 0.62 19.11 1.07
CA LEU A 240 -0.14 17.86 0.92
C LEU A 240 -0.52 17.62 -0.55
N VAL A 241 -1.09 18.61 -1.23
CA VAL A 241 -1.41 18.50 -2.66
C VAL A 241 -0.16 18.21 -3.50
N SER A 242 0.99 18.81 -3.12
CA SER A 242 2.27 18.58 -3.81
C SER A 242 2.81 17.16 -3.60
N LEU A 243 2.59 16.57 -2.42
CA LEU A 243 2.98 15.17 -2.13
C LEU A 243 2.12 14.18 -2.89
N ASP A 244 0.81 14.44 -3.01
CA ASP A 244 -0.12 13.58 -3.77
C ASP A 244 0.24 13.53 -5.26
N ALA A 245 0.75 14.63 -5.80
CA ALA A 245 1.23 14.69 -7.17
C ALA A 245 2.51 13.85 -7.42
N VAL A 246 3.22 13.38 -6.38
CA VAL A 246 4.41 12.54 -6.54
C VAL A 246 4.01 11.10 -6.83
N GLU A 247 4.28 10.64 -8.05
CA GLU A 247 4.06 9.26 -8.50
C GLU A 247 5.02 8.27 -7.82
N SER A 248 4.48 7.19 -7.25
CA SER A 248 5.27 6.09 -6.67
C SER A 248 5.73 5.04 -7.67
N ARG A 249 5.04 4.92 -8.81
CA ARG A 249 5.29 3.90 -9.86
C ARG A 249 5.36 2.46 -9.33
N GLY A 250 4.59 2.18 -8.27
CA GLY A 250 4.52 0.87 -7.63
C GLY A 250 5.64 0.60 -6.62
N ASP A 251 6.64 1.48 -6.51
CA ASP A 251 7.68 1.33 -5.49
C ASP A 251 7.06 1.50 -4.09
N ARG A 252 7.36 0.54 -3.22
CA ARG A 252 6.92 0.51 -1.83
C ARG A 252 7.66 1.57 -1.00
N GLY A 253 8.96 1.76 -1.23
CA GLY A 253 9.76 2.72 -0.47
C GLY A 253 9.28 4.15 -0.66
N VAL A 254 8.96 4.52 -1.91
CA VAL A 254 8.39 5.83 -2.24
C VAL A 254 7.04 6.05 -1.54
N ARG A 255 6.16 5.04 -1.53
CA ARG A 255 4.84 5.13 -0.86
C ARG A 255 4.99 5.28 0.66
N GLU A 256 5.89 4.53 1.28
CA GLU A 256 6.15 4.61 2.71
C GLU A 256 6.71 5.97 3.11
N GLN A 257 7.73 6.47 2.41
CA GLN A 257 8.27 7.81 2.68
C GLN A 257 7.21 8.90 2.48
N ARG A 258 6.45 8.84 1.39
CA ARG A 258 5.35 9.79 1.15
C ARG A 258 4.34 9.79 2.30
N ARG A 259 3.88 8.61 2.74
CA ARG A 259 2.93 8.48 3.87
C ARG A 259 3.50 9.05 5.16
N ASN A 260 4.78 8.83 5.45
CA ASN A 260 5.41 9.36 6.66
C ASN A 260 5.44 10.90 6.65
N VAL A 261 5.78 11.50 5.51
CA VAL A 261 5.79 12.96 5.38
C VAL A 261 4.37 13.53 5.44
N VAL A 262 3.39 12.88 4.79
CA VAL A 262 1.96 13.27 4.88
C VAL A 262 1.49 13.27 6.34
N ARG A 263 1.72 12.18 7.09
CA ARG A 263 1.36 12.09 8.51
C ARG A 263 2.02 13.17 9.36
N ALA A 264 3.28 13.52 9.08
CA ALA A 264 3.97 14.58 9.80
C ALA A 264 3.33 15.96 9.53
N ILE A 265 2.96 16.24 8.28
CA ILE A 265 2.30 17.49 7.89
C ILE A 265 0.88 17.57 8.46
N GLU A 266 0.10 16.49 8.38
CA GLU A 266 -1.25 16.42 8.94
C GLU A 266 -1.24 16.55 10.47
N GLY A 267 -0.30 15.90 11.14
CA GLY A 267 -0.11 16.04 12.59
C GLY A 267 0.22 17.48 12.99
N GLU A 268 1.02 18.19 12.18
CA GLU A 268 1.31 19.60 12.39
C GLU A 268 0.11 20.50 12.11
N ALA A 269 -0.64 20.25 11.04
CA ALA A 269 -1.89 20.98 10.76
C ALA A 269 -2.89 20.82 11.90
N ALA A 270 -3.07 19.59 12.40
CA ALA A 270 -3.91 19.30 13.55
C ALA A 270 -3.41 20.00 14.82
N ARG A 271 -2.09 20.07 15.06
CA ARG A 271 -1.49 20.80 16.19
C ARG A 271 -1.82 22.29 16.14
N VAL A 272 -1.68 22.91 14.97
CA VAL A 272 -2.02 24.33 14.78
C VAL A 272 -3.50 24.58 14.97
N GLU A 273 -4.35 23.68 14.47
CA GLU A 273 -5.79 23.77 14.67
C GLU A 273 -6.20 23.65 16.13
N ALA A 274 -5.66 22.63 16.83
CA ALA A 274 -5.87 22.44 18.25
C ALA A 274 -5.40 23.66 19.06
N PHE A 275 -4.29 24.28 18.68
CA PHE A 275 -3.78 25.48 19.33
C PHE A 275 -4.79 26.63 19.29
N TRP A 276 -5.25 27.05 18.10
CA TRP A 276 -6.17 28.20 18.04
C TRP A 276 -7.56 27.87 18.58
N ARG A 277 -8.02 26.61 18.50
CA ARG A 277 -9.27 26.20 19.16
C ARG A 277 -9.13 26.22 20.68
N GLY A 278 -7.99 25.75 21.22
CA GLY A 278 -7.73 25.75 22.66
C GLY A 278 -7.64 27.16 23.27
N VAL A 279 -7.11 28.13 22.53
CA VAL A 279 -7.13 29.55 22.94
C VAL A 279 -8.57 30.07 23.09
N TRP A 280 -9.47 29.67 22.19
CA TRP A 280 -10.89 30.02 22.29
C TRP A 280 -11.58 29.35 23.47
N SER A 281 -11.37 28.04 23.64
CA SER A 281 -11.93 27.28 24.77
C SER A 281 -11.53 27.89 26.12
N ALA A 282 -10.26 28.26 26.28
CA ALA A 282 -9.75 28.89 27.51
C ALA A 282 -10.38 30.27 27.76
N HIS A 283 -10.70 31.00 26.69
CA HIS A 283 -11.39 32.28 26.79
C HIS A 283 -12.87 32.12 27.18
N GLU A 284 -13.59 31.15 26.60
CA GLU A 284 -14.96 30.82 27.01
C GLU A 284 -15.04 30.38 28.48
N GLU A 285 -14.10 29.54 28.92
CA GLU A 285 -14.00 29.10 30.31
C GLU A 285 -13.78 30.29 31.26
N LYS A 286 -12.89 31.23 30.88
CA LYS A 286 -12.65 32.44 31.66
C LYS A 286 -13.90 33.34 31.71
N GLN A 287 -14.59 33.53 30.59
CA GLN A 287 -15.82 34.31 30.57
C GLN A 287 -16.91 33.71 31.46
N HIS A 288 -17.01 32.38 31.49
CA HIS A 288 -17.95 31.68 32.35
C HIS A 288 -17.60 31.85 33.84
N ALA A 289 -16.31 31.72 34.19
CA ALA A 289 -15.84 31.90 35.56
C ALA A 289 -16.03 33.34 36.08
N ASP A 290 -15.79 34.34 35.22
CA ASP A 290 -15.99 35.75 35.57
C ASP A 290 -17.49 36.07 35.78
N ALA A 291 -18.39 35.46 34.99
CA ALA A 291 -19.84 35.63 35.14
C ALA A 291 -20.39 35.00 36.44
N GLU A 292 -19.93 33.80 36.81
CA GLU A 292 -20.32 33.16 38.07
C GLU A 292 -19.77 33.89 39.29
N GLY A 293 -18.53 34.42 39.22
CA GLY A 293 -17.92 35.17 40.32
C GLY A 293 -18.66 36.48 40.67
N GLU A 294 -19.31 37.12 39.69
CA GLU A 294 -20.05 38.36 39.90
C GLU A 294 -21.41 38.12 40.60
N GLU A 295 -22.11 37.02 40.32
CA GLU A 295 -23.38 36.70 40.99
C GLU A 295 -23.19 36.34 42.48
N VAL A 296 -22.12 35.64 42.84
CA VAL A 296 -21.86 35.29 44.26
C VAL A 296 -21.46 36.53 45.08
N SER A 297 -20.77 37.51 44.47
CA SER A 297 -20.43 38.76 45.18
C SER A 297 -21.64 39.71 45.33
N ALA A 298 -22.65 39.61 44.48
CA ALA A 298 -23.85 40.43 44.56
C ALA A 298 -24.86 39.93 45.61
N MET A 299 -24.78 38.67 46.04
CA MET A 299 -25.74 38.05 46.99
C MET A 299 -25.27 38.06 48.46
N VAL A 300 -24.06 38.53 48.77
CA VAL A 300 -23.47 38.54 50.13
C VAL A 300 -23.57 39.91 50.85
N VAL A 301 -24.42 40.82 50.37
CA VAL A 301 -24.52 42.19 50.94
C VAL A 301 -25.72 42.41 51.87
N ASP A 302 -26.58 41.41 52.14
CA ASP A 302 -27.77 41.63 52.98
C ASP A 302 -28.09 40.50 53.98
N GLU A 303 -27.06 39.97 54.67
CA GLU A 303 -27.26 39.04 55.80
C GLU A 303 -26.45 39.44 57.05
N GLU A 304 -26.42 40.73 57.37
CA GLU A 304 -26.14 41.23 58.72
C GLU A 304 -27.45 41.63 59.42
N ARG A 305 -28.34 40.67 59.73
CA ARG A 305 -29.23 40.84 60.89
C ARG A 305 -29.93 39.56 61.35
N LEU A 306 -29.64 39.23 62.63
CA LEU A 306 -30.36 38.32 63.55
C LEU A 306 -30.01 36.84 63.31
N THR A 307 -29.48 36.04 64.23
CA THR A 307 -29.37 36.06 65.71
C THR A 307 -28.50 34.85 66.13
N PRO A 308 -27.87 34.85 67.31
CA PRO A 308 -27.20 33.67 67.86
C PRO A 308 -28.11 32.91 68.83
N GLU A 309 -28.43 31.63 68.61
CA GLU A 309 -28.73 30.74 69.75
C GLU A 309 -28.58 29.25 69.44
N LEU A 310 -27.95 28.58 70.40
CA LEU A 310 -27.64 27.17 70.54
C LEU A 310 -28.79 26.21 70.21
N ALA A 311 -28.46 25.08 69.55
CA ALA A 311 -28.69 23.74 70.10
C ALA A 311 -28.19 22.63 69.14
N ALA A 312 -27.26 21.81 69.63
CA ALA A 312 -27.03 20.45 69.15
C ALA A 312 -28.24 19.56 69.55
N PRO A 313 -28.51 18.40 68.93
CA PRO A 313 -27.60 17.25 69.00
C PRO A 313 -27.45 16.39 67.74
N GLU A 314 -26.34 15.66 67.75
CA GLU A 314 -26.01 14.36 67.16
C GLU A 314 -27.19 13.55 66.57
N SER A 315 -27.01 13.06 65.33
CA SER A 315 -27.67 11.84 64.87
C SER A 315 -26.76 11.08 63.91
N ASP A 316 -26.19 10.04 64.49
CA ASP A 316 -25.59 8.86 63.90
C ASP A 316 -26.59 8.16 62.95
N SER A 317 -26.21 7.90 61.69
CA SER A 317 -26.89 6.97 60.79
C SER A 317 -25.93 6.51 59.69
N ASP A 318 -25.04 5.61 60.09
CA ASP A 318 -24.79 4.33 59.42
C ASP A 318 -25.90 3.93 58.41
N VAL A 319 -25.55 3.76 57.13
CA VAL A 319 -26.01 2.72 56.19
C VAL A 319 -25.29 2.93 54.85
N GLU A 320 -24.26 2.10 54.65
CA GLU A 320 -23.57 1.83 53.40
C GLU A 320 -24.31 0.72 52.63
N PRO A 321 -24.76 0.94 51.37
CA PRO A 321 -25.12 -0.16 50.50
C PRO A 321 -23.95 -0.49 49.56
N GLU A 322 -23.19 -1.53 49.91
CA GLU A 322 -22.26 -2.20 49.00
C GLU A 322 -23.01 -2.75 47.78
N LEU A 323 -22.60 -2.31 46.59
CA LEU A 323 -23.00 -2.91 45.32
C LEU A 323 -22.02 -4.04 44.95
N PRO A 324 -22.49 -5.24 44.57
CA PRO A 324 -21.62 -6.35 44.19
C PRO A 324 -21.02 -6.11 42.80
N THR A 325 -19.73 -5.77 42.75
CA THR A 325 -18.94 -5.82 41.51
C THR A 325 -18.50 -7.26 41.21
N PRO A 326 -18.63 -7.75 39.97
CA PRO A 326 -18.39 -9.15 39.61
C PRO A 326 -16.91 -9.44 39.30
N PHE A 327 -16.53 -10.70 39.51
CA PHE A 327 -15.48 -11.43 38.79
C PHE A 327 -14.05 -10.85 38.84
N SER A 328 -13.38 -11.14 39.97
CA SER A 328 -11.92 -11.20 40.00
C SER A 328 -11.44 -12.39 39.16
N THR A 329 -10.95 -12.09 37.95
CA THR A 329 -10.30 -13.06 37.08
C THR A 329 -8.79 -12.95 37.33
N PRO A 330 -8.08 -14.03 37.72
CA PRO A 330 -6.64 -13.97 37.86
C PRO A 330 -6.01 -13.87 36.46
N MET A 331 -5.49 -12.69 36.13
CA MET A 331 -4.57 -12.49 35.00
C MET A 331 -3.32 -13.30 35.27
N GLN A 332 -3.29 -14.51 34.69
CA GLN A 332 -2.09 -15.30 34.53
C GLN A 332 -1.21 -14.57 33.51
N SER A 333 -0.16 -13.92 34.01
CA SER A 333 0.84 -13.25 33.18
C SER A 333 1.45 -14.26 32.19
N PRO A 334 1.43 -14.01 30.87
CA PRO A 334 2.18 -14.81 29.93
C PRO A 334 3.67 -14.51 30.14
N ARG A 335 4.37 -15.55 30.62
CA ARG A 335 5.81 -15.63 30.73
C ARG A 335 6.43 -15.34 29.36
N LEU A 336 7.13 -14.20 29.27
CA LEU A 336 7.97 -13.83 28.14
C LEU A 336 8.99 -14.96 27.88
N PRO A 337 9.14 -15.46 26.64
CA PRO A 337 10.31 -16.25 26.28
C PRO A 337 11.52 -15.31 26.27
N GLU A 338 12.48 -15.62 27.14
CA GLU A 338 13.86 -15.12 27.07
C GLU A 338 14.41 -15.55 25.70
N SER A 339 14.38 -14.63 24.74
CA SER A 339 15.12 -14.76 23.49
C SER A 339 16.60 -14.59 23.81
N GLU A 340 17.30 -15.72 23.69
CA GLU A 340 18.74 -15.89 23.70
C GLU A 340 19.47 -14.75 22.97
N SER A 341 20.46 -14.23 23.67
CA SER A 341 21.56 -13.41 23.16
C SER A 341 22.29 -14.15 22.04
N GLY A 342 21.92 -13.86 20.79
CA GLY A 342 22.76 -14.13 19.63
C GLY A 342 23.91 -13.13 19.60
N GLU A 343 25.08 -13.57 20.04
CA GLU A 343 26.36 -12.98 19.70
C GLU A 343 26.56 -13.12 18.18
N GLU A 344 26.22 -12.10 17.41
CA GLU A 344 26.67 -12.00 16.02
C GLU A 344 27.89 -11.08 15.96
N ASP A 345 29.00 -11.71 15.62
CA ASP A 345 30.30 -11.14 15.31
C ASP A 345 30.17 -9.87 14.45
N GLY A 346 30.59 -8.75 15.03
CA GLY A 346 30.83 -7.51 14.31
C GLY A 346 31.98 -7.68 13.32
N VAL A 347 31.64 -7.96 12.06
CA VAL A 347 32.55 -7.69 10.93
C VAL A 347 32.52 -6.19 10.68
N ILE A 348 33.42 -5.48 11.35
CA ILE A 348 33.79 -4.09 11.04
C ILE A 348 34.47 -4.13 9.67
N VAL A 349 33.71 -3.86 8.60
CA VAL A 349 34.30 -3.45 7.33
C VAL A 349 34.53 -1.95 7.44
N ASP A 350 35.78 -1.58 7.72
CA ASP A 350 36.28 -0.22 7.52
C ASP A 350 36.12 0.16 6.05
N VAL A 351 34.97 0.75 5.71
CA VAL A 351 34.79 1.46 4.45
C VAL A 351 35.48 2.80 4.61
N VAL A 352 36.76 2.82 4.24
CA VAL A 352 37.55 4.04 4.06
C VAL A 352 36.83 4.92 3.03
N PRO A 353 36.37 6.14 3.39
CA PRO A 353 35.87 7.08 2.40
C PRO A 353 37.07 7.55 1.56
N GLN A 354 37.10 7.15 0.29
CA GLN A 354 37.98 7.82 -0.67
C GLN A 354 37.37 9.18 -1.01
N ASP A 355 38.03 10.23 -0.52
CA ASP A 355 37.89 11.59 -1.01
C ASP A 355 38.27 11.65 -2.49
N GLU A 356 37.31 11.41 -3.39
CA GLU A 356 37.44 11.82 -4.78
C GLU A 356 37.28 13.34 -4.86
N LYS A 357 38.43 14.03 -4.81
CA LYS A 357 38.59 15.38 -5.34
C LYS A 357 38.17 15.40 -6.81
N ILE A 358 36.93 15.76 -7.07
CA ILE A 358 36.49 16.22 -8.39
C ILE A 358 37.12 17.59 -8.58
N SER A 359 38.32 17.61 -9.18
CA SER A 359 38.92 18.82 -9.72
C SER A 359 38.02 19.35 -10.84
N GLY A 360 37.59 20.59 -10.69
CA GLY A 360 36.77 21.29 -11.67
C GLY A 360 37.44 21.34 -13.03
N GLU A 361 36.72 20.88 -14.05
CA GLU A 361 36.97 21.24 -15.43
C GLU A 361 36.11 22.47 -15.76
N ASP A 362 36.81 23.56 -16.07
CA ASP A 362 36.28 24.78 -16.64
C ASP A 362 35.51 24.49 -17.94
N PHE A 363 34.18 24.58 -17.87
CA PHE A 363 33.35 24.67 -19.06
C PHE A 363 33.32 26.14 -19.53
N VAL A 364 34.26 26.48 -20.41
CA VAL A 364 34.22 27.73 -21.19
C VAL A 364 33.20 27.53 -22.31
N ILE A 365 32.07 28.23 -22.22
CA ILE A 365 31.13 28.36 -23.33
C ILE A 365 31.68 29.47 -24.25
N VAL A 366 31.98 29.10 -25.50
CA VAL A 366 32.29 30.05 -26.60
C VAL A 366 31.02 30.34 -27.38
#